data_AF-A0A662S297-F1
#
_entry.id   AF-A0A662S297-F1
#
_cell.length_a   1.000
_cell.length_b   1.000
_cell.length_c   1.000
_cell.angle_alpha   90.00
_cell.angle_beta   90.00
_cell.angle_gamma   90.00
#
_symmetry.space_group_name_H-M   'P 1'
#
loop_
_entity.id
_entity.type
_entity.pdbx_description
1 polymer ?
#
loop_
_entity_poly.entity_id
_entity_poly.type
_entity_poly.pdbx_seq_one_letter_code
_entity_poly.pdbx_strand_id
1 'polypeptide(L)'
;MLSGVSSALAALRLRLRRPKMLIIAHGDVDGVISAVIAARALGDDPTFLFSGPRSIHRTLATIPPGSGRIVLVDIGVNANRLDQLERQLKRLRESGWSVMWIDHHQWPEGAVERLSKYADRVVVRPAPSAARVVLEELGGDGYGRELVKIADDADTAAYRTELARMYRPLTRIRSRREYLLRRLLEGRLSDPKIAEWGTESVDTEKKA
;
A
#
# COMPACT_ATOMS: atom_id res chain seq x y z
N MET A 1 10.46 5.48 21.01
CA MET A 1 10.75 4.06 21.36
C MET A 1 9.53 3.12 21.28
N LEU A 2 8.44 3.48 20.56
CA LEU A 2 7.23 2.65 20.44
C LEU A 2 7.21 1.65 19.25
N SER A 3 8.28 1.61 18.43
CA SER A 3 8.29 0.83 17.18
C SER A 3 8.53 -0.68 17.36
N GLY A 4 9.13 -1.11 18.49
CA GLY A 4 9.56 -2.50 18.69
C GLY A 4 8.44 -3.48 19.09
N VAL A 5 7.49 -3.02 19.90
CA VAL A 5 6.37 -3.87 20.36
C VAL A 5 5.39 -4.15 19.22
N SER A 6 5.13 -3.14 18.38
CA SER A 6 4.24 -3.24 17.22
C SER A 6 4.76 -4.22 16.15
N SER A 7 6.08 -4.27 15.90
CA SER A 7 6.66 -5.19 14.92
C SER A 7 6.66 -6.65 15.39
N ALA A 8 6.90 -6.89 16.68
CA ALA A 8 6.84 -8.23 17.27
C ALA A 8 5.42 -8.82 17.23
N LEU A 9 4.41 -8.01 17.57
CA LEU A 9 3.00 -8.39 17.45
C LEU A 9 2.59 -8.69 16.01
N ALA A 10 3.04 -7.88 15.04
CA ALA A 10 2.80 -8.15 13.62
C ALA A 10 3.45 -9.46 13.16
N ALA A 11 4.71 -9.70 13.51
CA ALA A 11 5.41 -10.94 13.18
C ALA A 11 4.72 -12.18 13.78
N LEU A 12 4.27 -12.10 15.04
CA LEU A 12 3.53 -13.18 15.70
C LEU A 12 2.19 -13.44 15.00
N ARG A 13 1.43 -12.39 14.66
CA ARG A 13 0.17 -12.53 13.91
C ARG A 13 0.38 -13.20 12.55
N LEU A 14 1.43 -12.83 11.81
CA LEU A 14 1.75 -13.45 10.52
C LEU A 14 2.13 -14.93 10.68
N ARG A 15 2.92 -15.28 11.71
CA ARG A 15 3.28 -16.67 12.01
C ARG A 15 2.07 -17.54 12.34
N LEU A 16 1.10 -16.99 13.08
CA LEU A 16 -0.11 -17.71 13.47
C LEU A 16 -1.11 -17.84 12.31
N ARG A 17 -1.35 -16.78 11.54
CA ARG A 17 -2.32 -16.80 10.44
C ARG A 17 -1.81 -17.50 9.18
N ARG A 18 -0.49 -17.55 8.96
CA ARG A 18 0.14 -18.09 7.74
C ARG A 18 -0.56 -17.63 6.44
N PRO A 19 -0.69 -16.32 6.22
CA PRO A 19 -1.43 -15.80 5.07
C PRO A 19 -0.80 -16.27 3.76
N LYS A 20 -1.65 -16.54 2.76
CA LYS A 20 -1.22 -16.90 1.40
C LYS A 20 -0.98 -15.68 0.51
N MET A 21 -1.57 -14.54 0.87
CA MET A 21 -1.35 -13.27 0.22
C MET A 21 -1.11 -12.15 1.24
N LEU A 22 -0.10 -11.34 0.96
CA LEU A 22 0.20 -10.10 1.66
C LEU A 22 0.13 -8.94 0.68
N ILE A 23 -0.62 -7.89 1.02
CA ILE A 23 -0.59 -6.61 0.32
C ILE A 23 0.05 -5.59 1.24
N ILE A 24 1.17 -5.03 0.82
CA ILE A 24 1.97 -4.07 1.58
C ILE A 24 1.90 -2.74 0.84
N ALA A 25 1.24 -1.75 1.43
CA ALA A 25 0.96 -0.49 0.77
C ALA A 25 1.49 0.71 1.54
N HIS A 26 1.59 1.87 0.87
CA HIS A 26 1.71 3.13 1.58
C HIS A 26 0.46 3.46 2.38
N GLY A 27 0.64 4.30 3.39
CA GLY A 27 -0.39 4.59 4.39
C GLY A 27 -1.28 5.79 4.08
N ASP A 28 -1.11 6.45 2.95
CA ASP A 28 -1.92 7.60 2.50
C ASP A 28 -3.08 7.15 1.60
N VAL A 29 -3.69 8.11 0.89
CA VAL A 29 -4.86 7.86 0.05
C VAL A 29 -4.51 6.97 -1.15
N ASP A 30 -3.41 7.27 -1.83
CA ASP A 30 -2.97 6.49 -3.00
C ASP A 30 -2.63 5.06 -2.59
N GLY A 31 -1.81 4.86 -1.57
CA GLY A 31 -1.44 3.52 -1.11
C GLY A 31 -2.64 2.69 -0.66
N VAL A 32 -3.60 3.29 0.05
CA VAL A 32 -4.83 2.58 0.47
C VAL A 32 -5.66 2.18 -0.75
N ILE A 33 -5.84 3.07 -1.71
CA ILE A 33 -6.62 2.79 -2.92
C ILE A 33 -5.91 1.74 -3.79
N SER A 34 -4.61 1.87 -3.97
CA SER A 34 -3.74 0.90 -4.65
C SER A 34 -3.92 -0.51 -4.05
N ALA A 35 -3.95 -0.61 -2.72
CA ALA A 35 -4.17 -1.87 -2.02
C ALA A 35 -5.56 -2.47 -2.31
N VAL A 36 -6.60 -1.63 -2.35
CA VAL A 36 -7.97 -2.05 -2.66
C VAL A 36 -8.07 -2.56 -4.10
N ILE A 37 -7.50 -1.83 -5.07
CA ILE A 37 -7.52 -2.23 -6.48
C ILE A 37 -6.77 -3.56 -6.65
N ALA A 38 -5.58 -3.68 -6.08
CA ALA A 38 -4.79 -4.92 -6.13
C ALA A 38 -5.56 -6.11 -5.51
N ALA A 39 -6.17 -5.93 -4.34
CA ALA A 39 -6.95 -6.98 -3.69
C ALA A 39 -8.13 -7.45 -4.56
N ARG A 40 -8.88 -6.50 -5.13
CA ARG A 40 -10.04 -6.80 -5.99
C ARG A 40 -9.63 -7.49 -7.28
N ALA A 41 -8.53 -7.08 -7.91
CA ALA A 41 -8.05 -7.67 -9.15
C ALA A 41 -7.52 -9.10 -8.96
N LEU A 42 -6.89 -9.37 -7.81
CA LEU A 42 -6.28 -10.67 -7.55
C LEU A 42 -7.26 -11.70 -6.94
N GLY A 43 -8.38 -11.25 -6.34
CA GLY A 43 -9.48 -12.12 -5.90
C GLY A 43 -9.19 -13.00 -4.68
N ASP A 44 -8.04 -12.86 -4.05
CA ASP A 44 -7.64 -13.59 -2.83
C ASP A 44 -8.11 -12.86 -1.54
N ASP A 45 -7.94 -13.49 -0.37
CA ASP A 45 -8.12 -12.87 0.97
C ASP A 45 -6.76 -12.38 1.53
N PRO A 46 -6.30 -11.16 1.15
CA PRO A 46 -5.00 -10.65 1.56
C PRO A 46 -4.98 -10.23 3.03
N THR A 47 -3.82 -10.45 3.67
CA THR A 47 -3.47 -9.71 4.87
C THR A 47 -2.80 -8.39 4.47
N PHE A 48 -3.38 -7.27 4.91
CA PHE A 48 -2.86 -5.93 4.63
C PHE A 48 -1.81 -5.49 5.64
N LEU A 49 -0.72 -4.92 5.15
CA LEU A 49 0.30 -4.23 5.93
C LEU A 49 0.52 -2.83 5.34
N PHE A 50 0.85 -1.87 6.19
CA PHE A 50 1.19 -0.51 5.77
C PHE A 50 2.66 -0.22 6.08
N SER A 51 3.37 0.36 5.12
CA SER A 51 4.77 0.76 5.26
C SER A 51 5.07 1.99 4.42
N GLY A 52 6.34 2.34 4.30
CA GLY A 52 6.82 3.36 3.40
C GLY A 52 8.32 3.24 3.16
N PRO A 53 8.90 4.14 2.35
CA PRO A 53 10.28 4.01 1.86
C PRO A 53 11.33 3.84 2.97
N ARG A 54 11.09 4.46 4.15
CA ARG A 54 11.99 4.41 5.31
C ARG A 54 11.85 3.15 6.17
N SER A 55 10.77 2.38 6.01
CA SER A 55 10.44 1.24 6.87
C SER A 55 10.25 -0.07 6.13
N ILE A 56 10.16 -0.06 4.80
CA ILE A 56 9.80 -1.25 4.02
C ILE A 56 10.72 -2.45 4.27
N HIS A 57 12.03 -2.24 4.37
CA HIS A 57 12.98 -3.31 4.73
C HIS A 57 12.68 -3.94 6.10
N ARG A 58 12.20 -3.17 7.09
CA ARG A 58 11.78 -3.72 8.39
C ARG A 58 10.47 -4.46 8.29
N THR A 59 9.52 -3.96 7.49
CA THR A 59 8.25 -4.66 7.22
C THR A 59 8.51 -6.00 6.54
N LEU A 60 9.37 -6.06 5.53
CA LEU A 60 9.74 -7.32 4.89
C LEU A 60 10.43 -8.28 5.86
N ALA A 61 11.24 -7.76 6.80
CA ALA A 61 11.90 -8.58 7.81
C ALA A 61 10.93 -9.23 8.82
N THR A 62 9.71 -8.70 9.02
CA THR A 62 8.73 -9.34 9.92
C THR A 62 7.99 -10.52 9.28
N ILE A 63 8.10 -10.68 7.95
CA ILE A 63 7.43 -11.74 7.22
C ILE A 63 8.17 -13.06 7.44
N PRO A 64 7.52 -14.10 8.01
CA PRO A 64 8.16 -15.38 8.26
C PRO A 64 8.45 -16.14 6.95
N PRO A 65 9.36 -17.13 6.99
CA PRO A 65 9.50 -18.08 5.89
C PRO A 65 8.16 -18.77 5.57
N GLY A 66 7.90 -19.04 4.29
CA GLY A 66 6.66 -19.63 3.82
C GLY A 66 6.44 -19.39 2.33
N SER A 67 5.35 -19.95 1.80
CA SER A 67 4.98 -19.80 0.39
C SER A 67 3.65 -19.05 0.22
N GLY A 68 3.63 -18.16 -0.76
CA GLY A 68 2.50 -17.29 -1.04
C GLY A 68 2.90 -16.13 -1.97
N ARG A 69 2.07 -15.09 -2.00
CA ARG A 69 2.29 -13.88 -2.78
C ARG A 69 2.43 -12.65 -1.89
N ILE A 70 3.42 -11.82 -2.17
CA ILE A 70 3.59 -10.48 -1.61
C ILE A 70 3.38 -9.48 -2.74
N VAL A 71 2.49 -8.54 -2.54
CA VAL A 71 2.23 -7.43 -3.47
C VAL A 71 2.57 -6.14 -2.75
N LEU A 72 3.55 -5.42 -3.28
CA LEU A 72 4.01 -4.12 -2.80
C LEU A 72 3.41 -3.06 -3.72
N VAL A 73 2.68 -2.09 -3.15
CA VAL A 73 2.07 -1.01 -3.93
C VAL A 73 2.39 0.34 -3.31
N ASP A 74 2.70 1.32 -4.16
CA ASP A 74 2.91 2.72 -3.78
C ASP A 74 4.09 2.94 -2.79
N ILE A 75 5.12 2.10 -2.85
CA ILE A 75 6.27 2.20 -1.94
C ILE A 75 7.54 2.42 -2.75
N GLY A 76 8.00 3.68 -2.75
CA GLY A 76 9.32 4.04 -3.25
C GLY A 76 10.47 3.40 -2.46
N VAL A 77 11.65 3.36 -3.08
CA VAL A 77 12.88 2.84 -2.46
C VAL A 77 13.91 3.94 -2.26
N ASN A 78 14.64 3.88 -1.14
CA ASN A 78 15.72 4.80 -0.85
C ASN A 78 17.07 4.16 -1.19
N ALA A 79 17.97 4.91 -1.85
CA ALA A 79 19.31 4.42 -2.22
C ALA A 79 20.08 3.83 -1.03
N ASN A 80 20.05 4.51 0.12
CA ASN A 80 20.71 4.08 1.36
C ASN A 80 20.06 2.86 2.05
N ARG A 81 19.05 2.22 1.43
CA ARG A 81 18.38 1.02 1.91
C ARG A 81 18.36 -0.12 0.89
N LEU A 82 18.92 0.06 -0.30
CA LEU A 82 18.89 -0.95 -1.36
C LEU A 82 19.50 -2.28 -0.92
N ASP A 83 20.63 -2.27 -0.22
CA ASP A 83 21.26 -3.51 0.26
C ASP A 83 20.36 -4.28 1.25
N GLN A 84 19.65 -3.55 2.12
CA GLN A 84 18.74 -4.16 3.09
C GLN A 84 17.51 -4.74 2.37
N LEU A 85 16.96 -4.00 1.41
CA LEU A 85 15.85 -4.46 0.58
C LEU A 85 16.22 -5.71 -0.21
N GLU A 86 17.36 -5.70 -0.89
CA GLU A 86 17.87 -6.85 -1.64
C GLU A 86 17.98 -8.08 -0.74
N ARG A 87 18.60 -7.94 0.43
CA ARG A 87 18.69 -9.05 1.40
C ARG A 87 17.33 -9.60 1.82
N GLN A 88 16.34 -8.73 2.04
CA GLN A 88 15.00 -9.20 2.43
C GLN A 88 14.26 -9.86 1.28
N LEU A 89 14.33 -9.32 0.06
CA LEU A 89 13.71 -9.94 -1.12
C LEU A 89 14.33 -11.30 -1.42
N LYS A 90 15.67 -11.39 -1.39
CA LYS A 90 16.39 -12.66 -1.54
C LYS A 90 15.91 -13.70 -0.52
N ARG A 91 15.89 -13.34 0.77
CA ARG A 91 15.41 -14.22 1.85
C ARG A 91 13.98 -14.70 1.61
N LEU A 92 13.09 -13.80 1.19
CA LEU A 92 11.67 -14.13 0.96
C LEU A 92 11.51 -15.06 -0.24
N ARG A 93 12.21 -14.79 -1.35
CA ARG A 93 12.25 -15.65 -2.53
C ARG A 93 12.76 -17.05 -2.19
N GLU A 94 13.88 -17.15 -1.48
CA GLU A 94 14.46 -18.42 -1.02
C GLU A 94 13.52 -19.19 -0.08
N SER A 95 12.63 -18.49 0.62
CA SER A 95 11.63 -19.09 1.49
C SER A 95 10.36 -19.57 0.76
N GLY A 96 10.21 -19.24 -0.53
CA GLY A 96 9.06 -19.64 -1.35
C GLY A 96 8.01 -18.55 -1.60
N TRP A 97 8.27 -17.30 -1.23
CA TRP A 97 7.38 -16.18 -1.57
C TRP A 97 7.61 -15.71 -3.01
N SER A 98 6.51 -15.48 -3.72
CA SER A 98 6.50 -14.66 -4.94
C SER A 98 6.29 -13.19 -4.58
N VAL A 99 7.00 -12.28 -5.25
CA VAL A 99 6.96 -10.84 -4.99
C VAL A 99 6.63 -10.07 -6.26
N MET A 100 5.56 -9.27 -6.19
CA MET A 100 5.21 -8.26 -7.17
C MET A 100 5.34 -6.87 -6.53
N TRP A 101 5.96 -5.92 -7.21
CA TRP A 101 6.09 -4.54 -6.74
C TRP A 101 5.65 -3.58 -7.83
N ILE A 102 4.62 -2.78 -7.55
CA ILE A 102 4.07 -1.76 -8.45
C ILE A 102 4.21 -0.41 -7.77
N ASP A 103 4.85 0.54 -8.43
CA ASP A 103 5.07 1.88 -7.89
C ASP A 103 5.13 2.92 -9.01
N HIS A 104 4.98 4.19 -8.64
CA HIS A 104 5.05 5.32 -9.57
C HIS A 104 6.15 6.34 -9.23
N HIS A 105 6.75 6.24 -8.04
CA HIS A 105 7.83 7.11 -7.61
C HIS A 105 9.10 6.95 -8.45
N GLN A 106 9.91 8.00 -8.50
CA GLN A 106 11.26 7.90 -9.06
C GLN A 106 12.16 7.07 -8.13
N TRP A 107 12.67 5.96 -8.64
CA TRP A 107 13.63 5.12 -7.92
C TRP A 107 15.07 5.52 -8.25
N PRO A 108 16.03 5.22 -7.36
CA PRO A 108 17.45 5.35 -7.67
C PRO A 108 17.81 4.54 -8.92
N GLU A 109 18.78 5.03 -9.69
CA GLU A 109 19.30 4.34 -10.87
C GLU A 109 19.77 2.91 -10.51
N GLY A 110 19.48 1.95 -11.39
CA GLY A 110 19.80 0.54 -11.19
C GLY A 110 18.97 -0.19 -10.11
N ALA A 111 18.11 0.51 -9.35
CA ALA A 111 17.31 -0.12 -8.30
C ALA A 111 16.33 -1.16 -8.85
N VAL A 112 15.65 -0.86 -9.96
CA VAL A 112 14.70 -1.78 -10.61
C VAL A 112 15.43 -3.06 -11.05
N GLU A 113 16.54 -2.93 -11.78
CA GLU A 113 17.34 -4.08 -12.22
C GLU A 113 17.83 -4.91 -11.02
N ARG A 114 18.36 -4.25 -9.99
CA ARG A 114 18.89 -4.89 -8.80
C ARG A 114 17.84 -5.68 -8.04
N LEU A 115 16.65 -5.11 -7.80
CA LEU A 115 15.60 -5.75 -7.02
C LEU A 115 14.82 -6.79 -7.84
N SER A 116 14.72 -6.63 -9.17
CA SER A 116 14.09 -7.60 -10.07
C SER A 116 14.81 -8.96 -10.11
N LYS A 117 16.06 -9.02 -9.63
CA LYS A 117 16.77 -10.30 -9.42
C LYS A 117 16.11 -11.18 -8.35
N TYR A 118 15.26 -10.62 -7.49
CA TYR A 118 14.64 -11.35 -6.38
C TYR A 118 13.13 -11.17 -6.26
N ALA A 119 12.54 -10.33 -7.10
CA ALA A 119 11.10 -10.18 -7.24
C ALA A 119 10.65 -10.70 -8.62
N ASP A 120 9.51 -11.37 -8.66
CA ASP A 120 8.95 -11.96 -9.89
C ASP A 120 8.50 -10.88 -10.88
N ARG A 121 8.07 -9.72 -10.37
CA ARG A 121 7.69 -8.57 -11.20
C ARG A 121 7.93 -7.26 -10.46
N VAL A 122 8.58 -6.31 -11.13
CA VAL A 122 8.75 -4.94 -10.65
C VAL A 122 8.28 -4.00 -11.76
N VAL A 123 7.26 -3.19 -11.49
CA VAL A 123 6.74 -2.17 -12.39
C VAL A 123 6.90 -0.82 -11.72
N VAL A 124 7.74 0.03 -12.29
CA VAL A 124 7.96 1.39 -11.81
C VAL A 124 7.88 2.33 -13.00
N ARG A 125 6.89 3.23 -13.01
CA ARG A 125 6.76 4.24 -14.06
C ARG A 125 6.02 5.49 -13.58
N PRO A 126 6.37 6.69 -14.07
CA PRO A 126 5.64 7.90 -13.73
C PRO A 126 4.16 7.79 -14.08
N ALA A 127 3.31 8.19 -13.14
CA ALA A 127 1.87 8.31 -13.29
C ALA A 127 1.33 9.29 -12.24
N PRO A 128 0.14 9.89 -12.45
CA PRO A 128 -0.52 10.72 -11.45
C PRO A 128 -0.77 10.04 -10.09
N SER A 129 -0.77 8.71 -10.02
CA SER A 129 -0.84 7.91 -8.79
C SER A 129 -0.33 6.49 -9.06
N ALA A 130 0.11 5.78 -8.02
CA ALA A 130 0.36 4.34 -8.05
C ALA A 130 -0.92 3.54 -8.32
N ALA A 131 -2.07 3.99 -7.80
CA ALA A 131 -3.36 3.33 -8.00
C ALA A 131 -3.71 3.16 -9.48
N ARG A 132 -3.39 4.18 -10.29
CA ARG A 132 -3.53 4.13 -11.74
C ARG A 132 -2.66 3.05 -12.35
N VAL A 133 -1.38 2.97 -11.97
CA VAL A 133 -0.46 1.92 -12.44
C VAL A 133 -1.00 0.55 -12.04
N VAL A 134 -1.45 0.37 -10.80
CA VAL A 134 -2.02 -0.91 -10.32
C VAL A 134 -3.23 -1.32 -11.17
N LEU A 135 -4.16 -0.41 -11.45
CA LEU A 135 -5.33 -0.70 -12.28
C LEU A 135 -4.95 -1.10 -13.71
N GLU A 136 -3.98 -0.39 -14.30
CA GLU A 136 -3.51 -0.66 -15.67
C GLU A 136 -2.75 -1.99 -15.78
N GLU A 137 -1.96 -2.35 -14.76
CA GLU A 137 -1.14 -3.57 -14.78
C GLU A 137 -1.93 -4.85 -14.40
N LEU A 138 -2.94 -4.72 -13.54
CA LEU A 138 -3.71 -5.87 -13.02
C LEU A 138 -5.14 -5.96 -13.59
N GLY A 139 -5.61 -4.90 -14.24
CA GLY A 139 -6.99 -4.78 -14.70
C GLY A 139 -7.96 -4.38 -13.57
N GLY A 140 -9.19 -4.06 -13.96
CA GLY A 140 -10.26 -3.74 -13.01
C GLY A 140 -11.57 -3.32 -13.66
N ASP A 141 -12.55 -2.99 -12.81
CA ASP A 141 -13.92 -2.66 -13.19
C ASP A 141 -14.17 -1.14 -13.18
N GLY A 142 -15.44 -0.74 -13.40
CA GLY A 142 -15.85 0.66 -13.30
C GLY A 142 -15.57 1.28 -11.94
N TYR A 143 -15.68 0.48 -10.87
CA TYR A 143 -15.39 0.93 -9.51
C TYR A 143 -13.89 1.24 -9.32
N GLY A 144 -13.00 0.39 -9.83
CA GLY A 144 -11.56 0.65 -9.85
C GLY A 144 -11.20 1.96 -10.57
N ARG A 145 -11.90 2.29 -11.66
CA ARG A 145 -11.71 3.57 -12.36
C ARG A 145 -12.14 4.77 -11.53
N GLU A 146 -13.22 4.68 -10.75
CA GLU A 146 -13.60 5.76 -9.83
C GLU A 146 -12.59 5.95 -8.71
N LEU A 147 -12.06 4.84 -8.17
CA LEU A 147 -11.00 4.89 -7.16
C LEU A 147 -9.73 5.58 -7.69
N VAL A 148 -9.31 5.30 -8.92
CA VAL A 148 -8.15 5.95 -9.54
C VAL A 148 -8.32 7.47 -9.63
N LYS A 149 -9.53 7.98 -9.95
CA LYS A 149 -9.77 9.42 -9.98
C LYS A 149 -9.52 10.08 -8.61
N ILE A 150 -9.90 9.40 -7.53
CA ILE A 150 -9.70 9.90 -6.16
C ILE A 150 -8.20 9.86 -5.80
N ALA A 151 -7.52 8.78 -6.15
CA ALA A 151 -6.08 8.63 -5.91
C ALA A 151 -5.27 9.70 -6.65
N ASP A 152 -5.51 9.86 -7.95
CA ASP A 152 -4.85 10.89 -8.78
C ASP A 152 -5.05 12.30 -8.20
N ASP A 153 -6.27 12.62 -7.77
CA ASP A 153 -6.61 13.93 -7.20
C ASP A 153 -5.90 14.18 -5.85
N ALA A 154 -5.74 13.14 -5.03
CA ALA A 154 -5.06 13.21 -3.75
C ALA A 154 -3.53 13.32 -3.92
N ASP A 155 -2.96 12.53 -4.82
CA ASP A 155 -1.51 12.38 -4.98
C ASP A 155 -0.89 13.52 -5.78
N THR A 156 -1.60 14.04 -6.79
CA THR A 156 -1.25 15.32 -7.43
C THR A 156 -1.50 16.54 -6.54
N ALA A 157 -1.99 16.33 -5.31
CA ALA A 157 -2.37 17.35 -4.34
C ALA A 157 -3.39 18.38 -4.86
N ALA A 158 -4.20 18.01 -5.86
CA ALA A 158 -5.21 18.88 -6.44
C ALA A 158 -6.45 19.02 -5.54
N TYR A 159 -6.80 17.96 -4.80
CA TYR A 159 -7.92 17.91 -3.84
C TYR A 159 -9.20 18.59 -4.35
N ARG A 160 -9.57 18.31 -5.60
CA ARG A 160 -10.76 18.88 -6.26
C ARG A 160 -12.03 18.15 -5.84
N THR A 161 -11.93 16.85 -5.57
CA THR A 161 -13.04 16.00 -5.18
C THR A 161 -13.25 16.02 -3.66
N GLU A 162 -14.52 15.91 -3.25
CA GLU A 162 -14.87 15.81 -1.84
C GLU A 162 -14.28 14.54 -1.20
N LEU A 163 -14.32 13.42 -1.93
CA LEU A 163 -13.77 12.14 -1.47
C LEU A 163 -12.27 12.21 -1.19
N ALA A 164 -11.46 12.82 -2.07
CA ALA A 164 -10.02 12.97 -1.82
C ALA A 164 -9.75 13.80 -0.56
N ARG A 165 -10.50 14.90 -0.36
CA ARG A 165 -10.41 15.73 0.85
C ARG A 165 -10.80 14.96 2.11
N MET A 166 -11.87 14.17 2.04
CA MET A 166 -12.32 13.36 3.18
C MET A 166 -11.33 12.23 3.50
N TYR A 167 -10.80 11.52 2.50
CA TYR A 167 -9.94 10.36 2.77
C TYR A 167 -8.59 10.75 3.38
N ARG A 168 -8.01 11.88 2.98
CA ARG A 168 -6.70 12.35 3.44
C ARG A 168 -6.52 12.35 4.98
N PRO A 169 -7.39 12.96 5.79
CA PRO A 169 -7.25 12.91 7.24
C PRO A 169 -7.50 11.51 7.82
N LEU A 170 -8.36 10.69 7.19
CA LEU A 170 -8.63 9.33 7.65
C LEU A 170 -7.39 8.44 7.55
N THR A 171 -6.61 8.57 6.48
CA THR A 171 -5.44 7.71 6.23
C THR A 171 -4.30 7.97 7.21
N ARG A 172 -4.26 9.13 7.89
CA ARG A 172 -3.30 9.45 8.95
C ARG A 172 -3.51 8.63 10.23
N ILE A 173 -4.76 8.25 10.52
CA ILE A 173 -5.11 7.52 11.74
C ILE A 173 -5.30 6.05 11.41
N ARG A 174 -4.49 5.17 12.02
CA ARG A 174 -4.45 3.74 11.69
C ARG A 174 -5.84 3.08 11.66
N SER A 175 -6.66 3.27 12.69
CA SER A 175 -7.99 2.65 12.78
C SER A 175 -8.94 3.16 11.70
N ARG A 176 -8.91 4.47 11.41
CA ARG A 176 -9.72 5.09 10.36
C ARG A 176 -9.25 4.65 8.96
N ARG A 177 -7.95 4.52 8.74
CA ARG A 177 -7.38 3.94 7.51
C ARG A 177 -7.83 2.50 7.28
N GLU A 178 -7.71 1.65 8.30
CA GLU A 178 -8.16 0.25 8.23
C GLU A 178 -9.68 0.14 8.04
N TYR A 179 -10.44 1.12 8.53
CA TYR A 179 -11.88 1.22 8.29
C TYR A 179 -12.19 1.61 6.85
N LEU A 180 -11.55 2.68 6.35
CA LEU A 180 -11.67 3.15 4.96
C LEU A 180 -11.36 2.01 3.98
N LEU A 181 -10.21 1.34 4.14
CA LEU A 181 -9.82 0.21 3.31
C LEU A 181 -10.92 -0.87 3.23
N ARG A 182 -11.52 -1.23 4.37
CA ARG A 182 -12.60 -2.23 4.41
C ARG A 182 -13.87 -1.78 3.69
N ARG A 183 -14.29 -0.52 3.89
CA ARG A 183 -15.46 0.04 3.18
C ARG A 183 -15.21 0.06 1.67
N LEU A 184 -14.01 0.42 1.24
CA LEU A 184 -13.66 0.44 -0.18
C LEU A 184 -13.61 -0.96 -0.80
N LEU A 185 -13.13 -1.98 -0.07
CA LEU A 185 -13.19 -3.38 -0.53
C LEU A 185 -14.63 -3.86 -0.74
N GLU A 186 -15.56 -3.42 0.11
CA GLU A 186 -17.00 -3.68 0.02
C GLU A 186 -17.70 -2.90 -1.11
N GLY A 187 -16.97 -2.10 -1.90
CA GLY A 187 -17.53 -1.31 -2.99
C GLY A 187 -18.16 0.02 -2.55
N ARG A 188 -17.88 0.49 -1.33
CA ARG A 188 -18.49 1.71 -0.77
C ARG A 188 -17.51 2.89 -0.81
N LEU A 189 -17.73 3.81 -1.75
CA LEU A 189 -16.99 5.09 -1.80
C LEU A 189 -17.36 6.02 -0.63
N SER A 190 -18.59 5.96 -0.16
CA SER A 190 -19.07 6.75 0.96
C SER A 190 -19.62 5.86 2.07
N ASP A 191 -19.47 6.34 3.30
CA ASP A 191 -20.00 5.72 4.51
C ASP A 191 -20.25 6.85 5.53
N PRO A 192 -21.32 6.78 6.36
CA PRO A 192 -21.60 7.81 7.35
C PRO A 192 -20.41 8.15 8.25
N LYS A 193 -19.62 7.16 8.68
CA LYS A 193 -18.41 7.40 9.49
C LYS A 193 -17.28 8.03 8.70
N ILE A 194 -17.16 7.70 7.42
CA ILE A 194 -16.17 8.32 6.53
C ILE A 194 -16.49 9.81 6.36
N ALA A 195 -17.77 10.13 6.14
CA ALA A 195 -18.24 11.50 6.02
C ALA A 195 -18.01 12.29 7.31
N GLU A 196 -18.48 11.76 8.45
CA GLU A 196 -18.31 12.36 9.78
C GLU A 196 -16.83 12.71 10.06
N TRP A 197 -15.94 11.71 9.99
CA TRP A 197 -14.52 11.92 10.26
C TRP A 197 -13.83 12.82 9.24
N GLY A 198 -14.27 12.79 7.98
CA GLY A 198 -13.78 13.64 6.92
C GLY A 198 -14.08 15.12 7.20
N THR A 199 -15.34 15.43 7.49
CA THR A 199 -15.81 16.80 7.76
C THR A 199 -15.16 17.38 9.02
N GLU A 200 -15.15 16.64 10.13
CA GLU A 200 -14.49 17.07 11.39
C GLU A 200 -13.05 17.54 11.15
N SER A 201 -12.33 16.79 10.32
CA SER A 201 -10.90 17.02 10.08
C SER A 201 -10.65 18.20 9.15
N VAL A 202 -11.49 18.37 8.11
CA VAL A 202 -11.43 19.52 7.20
C VAL A 202 -11.74 20.82 7.95
N ASP A 203 -12.71 20.82 8.85
CA ASP A 203 -13.07 21.99 9.65
C ASP A 203 -11.98 22.35 10.66
N THR A 204 -11.25 21.36 11.17
CA THR A 204 -10.10 21.59 12.04
C THR A 204 -8.94 22.21 11.26
N GLU A 205 -8.65 21.73 10.04
CA GLU A 205 -7.58 22.29 9.20
C GLU A 205 -7.85 23.72 8.74
N LYS A 206 -9.12 24.15 8.61
CA LYS A 206 -9.46 25.55 8.27
C LYS A 206 -9.33 26.52 9.44
N LYS A 207 -9.29 26.02 10.68
CA LYS A 207 -9.21 26.84 11.91
C LYS A 207 -7.78 27.00 12.44
N ALA A 208 -6.82 26.27 11.87
CA ALA A 208 -5.40 26.30 12.21
C ALA A 208 -4.62 27.19 11.23
#